data_AF-A0A0J5XDK2-F1
#
_entry.id   AF-A0A0J5XDK2-F1
#
_cell.length_a   1.000
_cell.length_b   1.000
_cell.length_c   1.000
_cell.angle_alpha   90.00
_cell.angle_beta   90.00
_cell.angle_gamma   90.00
#
_symmetry.space_group_name_H-M   'P 1'
#
loop_
_entity.id
_entity.type
_entity.pdbx_description
1 polymer ?
#
loop_
_entity_poly.entity_id
_entity_poly.type
_entity_poly.pdbx_seq_one_letter_code
_entity_poly.pdbx_strand_id
1 'polypeptide(L)'
;MTRALRDANIMTVPNLTGELARTQQSKNGDAVSVFGFLTPAQRNDVAGRTRSYDLTAAVNAAIAALGAAGGGTLLFPFGDYRFDGTLSVLKSNVTLQGAGRGGTTFAFTSATADSIYWNGATAPGIYDCGIYDVAIVNTATRTAGIALRLALTNQMTVERVTIDAAWQAFDIYVTNNVLLRSVIGTNIKGTQALKWWAPADGSARSDVLTLTDSVFNLQNNGGNGIVLDGLVNTLRTFGCGVLDANYGLLVQNTGGSTSNFPGFVYCWDLEIDGTNSTAVRLEAGQQFEFIGSDFFNLSTASGPIMTVLADASGSDTGSIRMSGCRLGGGKQQALAFNGRDLVMTGCNIGGGSGTTFNCIDLQSSAQDVVIVGNKIGTWWGSPINKYVYGVGIANGVFRSHISDNSFYGCNGEVQDNSTSGTSYVGPYLNRAGTPNWPNTIMKRSDNNTGVFDDKIYNTTAGAGVVAQRSFATGTTNSYVIDALKDNNGAPYMQRSAGSAVTTFYADCNVHNFRTAAGVSQFAIGQLLPNYTSDSAAAAGGIVVGGFYRNGNAVQQRIA
;
A
#
# COMPACT_ATOMS: atom_id res chain seq x y z
N MET A 1 19.68 74.70 19.50
CA MET A 1 19.45 73.41 20.18
C MET A 1 18.94 72.39 19.16
N THR A 2 19.71 72.12 18.11
CA THR A 2 20.61 70.95 17.97
C THR A 2 19.93 69.60 18.21
N ARG A 3 19.20 69.22 17.15
CA ARG A 3 19.03 67.92 16.50
C ARG A 3 20.21 66.93 16.65
N ALA A 4 20.62 66.59 17.88
CA ALA A 4 21.74 65.70 18.20
C ALA A 4 21.31 64.39 18.92
N LEU A 5 20.03 64.04 18.86
CA LEU A 5 19.50 62.77 19.42
C LEU A 5 19.12 61.75 18.33
N ARG A 6 19.49 61.96 17.06
CA ARG A 6 18.99 61.09 15.99
C ARG A 6 19.66 59.72 15.89
N ASP A 7 20.88 59.53 16.41
CA ASP A 7 21.58 58.25 16.29
C ASP A 7 22.50 57.96 17.50
N ALA A 8 22.11 58.39 18.71
CA ALA A 8 22.81 57.90 19.89
C ALA A 8 22.52 56.40 19.99
N ASN A 9 23.54 55.58 19.72
CA ASN A 9 23.56 54.14 19.96
C ASN A 9 23.02 53.85 21.36
N ILE A 10 21.71 53.64 21.49
CA ILE A 10 21.09 53.10 22.69
C ILE A 10 21.59 51.65 22.73
N MET A 11 22.74 51.49 23.37
CA MET A 11 23.30 50.20 23.73
C MET A 11 22.40 49.65 24.83
N THR A 12 21.81 48.48 24.59
CA THR A 12 21.14 47.77 25.68
C THR A 12 22.25 47.32 26.63
N VAL A 13 22.24 47.85 27.85
CA VAL A 13 23.14 47.38 28.92
C VAL A 13 22.78 45.92 29.18
N PRO A 14 23.74 44.98 29.08
CA PRO A 14 23.51 43.58 29.42
C PRO A 14 23.00 43.45 30.86
N ASN A 15 21.91 42.72 31.06
CA ASN A 15 21.31 42.55 32.38
C ASN A 15 21.72 41.21 33.02
N LEU A 16 22.43 40.36 32.27
CA LEU A 16 22.88 39.04 32.68
C LEU A 16 24.40 38.90 32.51
N THR A 17 25.07 38.22 33.45
CA THR A 17 26.50 37.89 33.37
C THR A 17 26.76 37.06 32.11
N GLY A 18 27.54 37.61 31.16
CA GLY A 18 27.88 36.97 29.89
C GLY A 18 27.08 37.46 28.67
N GLU A 19 26.07 38.31 28.85
CA GLU A 19 25.37 38.95 27.72
C GLU A 19 26.27 40.05 27.11
N LEU A 20 26.47 39.99 25.78
CA LEU A 20 27.25 40.99 25.05
C LEU A 20 26.38 42.24 24.81
N ALA A 21 26.95 43.43 25.03
CA ALA A 21 26.25 44.68 24.72
C ALA A 21 26.01 44.76 23.20
N ARG A 22 24.73 44.86 22.81
CA ARG A 22 24.31 45.07 21.42
C ARG A 22 23.60 46.43 21.32
N THR A 23 23.65 47.04 20.15
CA THR A 23 22.84 48.23 19.87
C THR A 23 21.38 47.82 19.73
N GLN A 24 20.43 48.69 20.09
CA GLN A 24 19.01 48.44 19.86
C GLN A 24 18.72 48.11 18.38
N GLN A 25 19.48 48.69 17.45
CA GLN A 25 19.40 48.38 16.02
C GLN A 25 19.87 46.96 15.71
N SER A 26 20.98 46.50 16.30
CA SER A 26 21.45 45.11 16.16
C SER A 26 20.42 44.11 16.71
N LYS A 27 19.76 44.45 17.82
CA LYS A 27 18.71 43.62 18.43
C LYS A 27 17.42 43.59 17.60
N ASN A 28 17.03 44.74 17.04
CA ASN A 28 15.89 44.83 16.12
C ASN A 28 16.18 44.19 14.74
N GLY A 29 17.44 43.89 14.43
CA GLY A 29 17.83 43.17 13.22
C GLY A 29 17.51 41.67 13.27
N ASP A 30 17.40 41.09 14.47
CA ASP A 30 17.17 39.65 14.63
C ASP A 30 15.75 39.23 14.16
N ALA A 31 14.77 40.15 14.21
CA ALA A 31 13.45 39.98 13.60
C ALA A 31 12.90 41.33 13.16
N VAL A 32 12.52 41.43 11.89
CA VAL A 32 12.03 42.68 11.29
C VAL A 32 10.53 42.59 11.09
N SER A 33 9.78 43.57 11.59
CA SER A 33 8.34 43.63 11.32
C SER A 33 8.07 44.24 9.94
N VAL A 34 7.15 43.62 9.19
CA VAL A 34 6.67 44.17 7.91
C VAL A 34 6.08 45.59 8.08
N PHE A 35 5.57 45.94 9.26
CA PHE A 35 5.07 47.28 9.58
C PHE A 35 6.15 48.38 9.54
N GLY A 36 7.43 48.02 9.52
CA GLY A 36 8.53 48.96 9.25
C GLY A 36 8.58 49.44 7.80
N PHE A 37 7.94 48.70 6.87
CA PHE A 37 7.89 49.00 5.44
C PHE A 37 6.54 49.55 4.98
N LEU A 38 5.55 49.57 5.89
CA LEU A 38 4.20 50.05 5.60
C LEU A 38 4.00 51.50 6.07
N THR A 39 3.26 52.27 5.28
CA THR A 39 2.76 53.58 5.70
C THR A 39 1.73 53.45 6.83
N PRO A 40 1.47 54.51 7.62
CA PRO A 40 0.42 54.48 8.64
C PRO A 40 -0.96 54.06 8.11
N ALA A 41 -1.34 54.52 6.91
CA ALA A 41 -2.62 54.15 6.29
C ALA A 41 -2.68 52.65 5.96
N GLN A 42 -1.61 52.09 5.40
CA GLN A 42 -1.52 50.65 5.12
C GLN A 42 -1.55 49.81 6.41
N ARG A 43 -0.88 50.25 7.48
CA ARG A 43 -0.94 49.53 8.78
C ARG A 43 -2.35 49.52 9.35
N ASN A 44 -3.07 50.63 9.26
CA ASN A 44 -4.45 50.71 9.68
C ASN A 44 -5.37 49.82 8.82
N ASP A 45 -5.13 49.75 7.51
CA ASP A 45 -5.86 48.85 6.60
C ASP A 45 -5.66 47.37 6.95
N VAL A 46 -4.42 46.98 7.24
CA VAL A 46 -4.09 45.62 7.69
C VAL A 46 -4.78 45.28 9.01
N ALA A 47 -4.65 46.16 10.01
CA ALA A 47 -5.23 45.96 11.34
C ALA A 47 -6.78 45.96 11.29
N GLY A 48 -7.37 46.80 10.43
CA GLY A 48 -8.80 46.87 10.18
C GLY A 48 -9.32 45.76 9.26
N ARG A 49 -8.44 44.95 8.66
CA ARG A 49 -8.76 43.87 7.71
C ARG A 49 -9.59 44.34 6.51
N THR A 50 -9.39 45.57 6.05
CA THR A 50 -10.18 46.18 4.98
C THR A 50 -9.67 45.86 3.58
N ARG A 51 -8.40 45.43 3.43
CA ARG A 51 -7.79 44.98 2.16
C ARG A 51 -7.85 46.05 1.04
N SER A 52 -7.77 47.33 1.40
CA SER A 52 -7.90 48.46 0.46
C SER A 52 -6.60 48.73 -0.29
N TYR A 53 -5.45 48.41 0.30
CA TYR A 53 -4.13 48.67 -0.28
C TYR A 53 -3.47 47.39 -0.80
N ASP A 54 -2.87 47.46 -1.99
CA ASP A 54 -1.90 46.46 -2.42
C ASP A 54 -0.57 46.66 -1.66
N LEU A 55 -0.11 45.59 -1.02
CA LEU A 55 1.11 45.60 -0.21
C LEU A 55 2.27 44.88 -0.91
N THR A 56 2.09 44.34 -2.13
CA THR A 56 3.10 43.53 -2.82
C THR A 56 4.46 44.24 -2.90
N ALA A 57 4.49 45.51 -3.33
CA ALA A 57 5.74 46.26 -3.46
C ALA A 57 6.47 46.47 -2.13
N ALA A 58 5.74 46.85 -1.08
CA ALA A 58 6.31 47.12 0.25
C ALA A 58 6.85 45.83 0.90
N VAL A 59 6.12 44.72 0.76
CA VAL A 59 6.55 43.42 1.31
C VAL A 59 7.73 42.85 0.53
N ASN A 60 7.76 42.96 -0.80
CA ASN A 60 8.93 42.56 -1.59
C ASN A 60 10.17 43.39 -1.25
N ALA A 61 10.00 44.69 -0.96
CA ALA A 61 11.10 45.52 -0.47
C ALA A 61 11.62 45.04 0.90
N ALA A 62 10.72 44.63 1.81
CA ALA A 62 11.09 44.04 3.09
C ALA A 62 11.88 42.74 2.91
N ILE A 63 11.36 41.80 2.09
CA ILE A 63 12.02 40.53 1.77
C ILE A 63 13.41 40.76 1.18
N ALA A 64 13.53 41.69 0.22
CA ALA A 64 14.81 42.03 -0.39
C ALA A 64 15.80 42.62 0.62
N ALA A 65 15.33 43.49 1.53
CA ALA A 65 16.16 44.05 2.58
C ALA A 65 16.68 42.99 3.56
N LEU A 66 15.84 42.03 3.99
CA LEU A 66 16.28 40.90 4.81
C LEU A 66 17.30 40.04 4.06
N GLY A 67 17.03 39.71 2.80
CA GLY A 67 17.95 38.93 1.98
C GLY A 67 19.31 39.63 1.80
N ALA A 68 19.31 40.96 1.63
CA ALA A 68 20.54 41.76 1.56
C ALA A 68 21.30 41.83 2.89
N ALA A 69 20.60 41.71 4.01
CA ALA A 69 21.18 41.62 5.35
C ALA A 69 21.67 40.21 5.72
N GLY A 70 21.57 39.23 4.81
CA GLY A 70 22.01 37.84 5.02
C GLY A 70 20.91 36.89 5.49
N GLY A 71 19.66 37.35 5.58
CA GLY A 71 18.51 36.57 6.03
C GLY A 71 17.79 37.20 7.22
N GLY A 72 16.97 36.38 7.88
CA GLY A 72 16.22 36.74 9.08
C GLY A 72 14.74 36.39 8.96
N THR A 73 13.99 36.75 9.99
CA THR A 73 12.54 36.56 10.04
C THR A 73 11.82 37.88 9.76
N LEU A 74 10.96 37.88 8.75
CA LEU A 74 9.99 38.94 8.49
C LEU A 74 8.70 38.62 9.24
N LEU A 75 8.43 39.36 10.31
CA LEU A 75 7.25 39.21 11.14
C LEU A 75 6.06 39.94 10.51
N PHE A 76 4.95 39.22 10.39
CA PHE A 76 3.65 39.71 9.97
C PHE A 76 2.71 39.69 11.19
N PRO A 77 2.48 40.85 11.83
CA PRO A 77 1.47 40.96 12.87
C PRO A 77 0.07 40.48 12.44
N PHE A 78 -0.84 40.43 13.40
CA PHE A 78 -2.24 40.13 13.14
C PHE A 78 -2.84 41.11 12.12
N GLY A 79 -3.59 40.58 11.15
CA GLY A 79 -4.28 41.38 10.14
C GLY A 79 -4.39 40.69 8.78
N ASP A 80 -5.03 41.38 7.84
CA ASP A 80 -5.17 40.91 6.46
C ASP A 80 -4.30 41.75 5.53
N TYR A 81 -3.43 41.07 4.81
CA TYR A 81 -2.46 41.66 3.89
C TYR A 81 -2.89 41.35 2.46
N ARG A 82 -3.32 42.38 1.72
CA ARG A 82 -3.68 42.20 0.31
C ARG A 82 -2.45 42.27 -0.58
N PHE A 83 -2.39 41.35 -1.54
CA PHE A 83 -1.34 41.26 -2.55
C PHE A 83 -1.96 41.11 -3.93
N ASP A 84 -1.66 42.04 -4.83
CA ASP A 84 -2.10 41.94 -6.22
C ASP A 84 -1.07 41.23 -7.12
N GLY A 85 0.17 41.09 -6.64
CA GLY A 85 1.24 40.35 -7.31
C GLY A 85 1.97 39.35 -6.39
N THR A 86 2.95 38.66 -6.98
CA THR A 86 3.75 37.62 -6.32
C THR A 86 4.69 38.20 -5.26
N LEU A 87 4.80 37.51 -4.14
CA LEU A 87 5.88 37.72 -3.17
C LEU A 87 7.09 36.84 -3.55
N SER A 88 8.25 37.45 -3.73
CA SER A 88 9.45 36.77 -4.27
C SER A 88 10.55 36.65 -3.23
N VAL A 89 10.86 35.42 -2.83
CA VAL A 89 11.97 35.11 -1.91
C VAL A 89 13.13 34.54 -2.73
N LEU A 90 14.19 35.34 -2.88
CA LEU A 90 15.31 35.06 -3.80
C LEU A 90 16.65 34.82 -3.08
N LYS A 91 16.64 34.75 -1.74
CA LYS A 91 17.83 34.61 -0.90
C LYS A 91 17.58 33.59 0.20
N SER A 92 18.66 32.90 0.61
CA SER A 92 18.67 31.97 1.73
C SER A 92 18.33 32.65 3.06
N ASN A 93 18.03 31.85 4.08
CA ASN A 93 17.81 32.27 5.47
C ASN A 93 16.63 33.24 5.65
N VAL A 94 15.73 33.38 4.67
CA VAL A 94 14.55 34.24 4.78
C VAL A 94 13.35 33.43 5.26
N THR A 95 12.78 33.87 6.38
CA THR A 95 11.55 33.31 6.96
C THR A 95 10.41 34.32 6.95
N LEU A 96 9.22 33.90 6.53
CA LEU A 96 7.98 34.66 6.65
C LEU A 96 7.14 34.11 7.82
N GLN A 97 6.87 34.90 8.84
CA GLN A 97 6.23 34.42 10.07
C GLN A 97 5.00 35.25 10.40
N GLY A 98 3.82 34.62 10.41
CA GLY A 98 2.57 35.23 10.85
C GLY A 98 2.30 35.09 12.35
N ALA A 99 1.18 35.67 12.78
CA ALA A 99 0.66 35.61 14.15
C ALA A 99 -0.31 34.43 14.39
N GLY A 100 -0.37 33.47 13.47
CA GLY A 100 -1.24 32.29 13.52
C GLY A 100 -2.13 32.15 12.29
N ARG A 101 -2.58 30.92 11.98
CA ARG A 101 -3.46 30.61 10.83
C ARG A 101 -4.76 31.42 10.78
N GLY A 102 -5.32 31.81 11.92
CA GLY A 102 -6.48 32.72 12.00
C GLY A 102 -6.12 34.18 12.31
N GLY A 103 -4.83 34.45 12.54
CA GLY A 103 -4.31 35.76 12.94
C GLY A 103 -3.85 36.59 11.76
N THR A 104 -3.02 36.00 10.89
CA THR A 104 -2.42 36.65 9.73
C THR A 104 -2.92 36.02 8.43
N THR A 105 -3.55 36.81 7.58
CA THR A 105 -4.02 36.38 6.26
C THR A 105 -3.22 37.06 5.16
N PHE A 106 -2.66 36.29 4.23
CA PHE A 106 -2.13 36.74 2.95
C PHE A 106 -3.21 36.58 1.89
N ALA A 107 -3.90 37.67 1.55
CA ALA A 107 -5.02 37.71 0.63
C ALA A 107 -4.54 38.09 -0.78
N PHE A 108 -4.39 37.09 -1.65
CA PHE A 108 -3.97 37.30 -3.02
C PHE A 108 -5.17 37.51 -3.94
N THR A 109 -5.09 38.48 -4.85
CA THR A 109 -6.17 38.85 -5.77
C THR A 109 -5.88 38.47 -7.23
N SER A 110 -4.66 38.02 -7.55
CA SER A 110 -4.33 37.59 -8.92
C SER A 110 -5.03 36.28 -9.29
N ALA A 111 -5.62 36.25 -10.48
CA ALA A 111 -6.26 35.04 -11.02
C ALA A 111 -5.27 34.01 -11.58
N THR A 112 -4.05 34.45 -11.93
CA THR A 112 -3.08 33.64 -12.69
C THR A 112 -1.67 33.62 -12.11
N ALA A 113 -1.23 34.66 -11.39
CA ALA A 113 0.14 34.76 -10.89
C ALA A 113 0.34 33.93 -9.61
N ASP A 114 1.51 33.33 -9.44
CA ASP A 114 1.83 32.62 -8.20
C ASP A 114 1.74 33.56 -7.00
N SER A 115 1.27 33.05 -5.87
CA SER A 115 1.12 33.86 -4.66
C SER A 115 2.49 34.15 -4.05
N ILE A 116 3.27 33.11 -3.73
CA ILE A 116 4.62 33.26 -3.20
C ILE A 116 5.58 32.32 -3.92
N TYR A 117 6.74 32.85 -4.31
CA TYR A 117 7.76 32.12 -5.06
C TYR A 117 9.11 32.18 -4.36
N TRP A 118 9.56 31.03 -3.85
CA TRP A 118 10.93 30.79 -3.42
C TRP A 118 11.71 30.28 -4.61
N ASN A 119 12.63 31.10 -5.11
CA ASN A 119 13.37 30.81 -6.34
C ASN A 119 14.87 30.87 -6.08
N GLY A 120 15.49 29.69 -6.09
CA GLY A 120 16.94 29.54 -6.02
C GLY A 120 17.71 30.07 -7.23
N ALA A 121 17.02 30.32 -8.36
CA ALA A 121 17.50 30.77 -9.68
C ALA A 121 18.59 29.90 -10.34
N THR A 122 19.62 29.49 -9.60
CA THR A 122 20.74 28.66 -10.02
C THR A 122 21.17 27.72 -8.90
N ALA A 123 21.77 26.59 -9.25
CA ALA A 123 22.46 25.75 -8.26
C ALA A 123 23.49 26.59 -7.46
N PRO A 124 23.65 26.35 -6.15
CA PRO A 124 23.07 25.25 -5.38
C PRO A 124 21.62 25.49 -4.89
N GLY A 125 21.00 26.62 -5.24
CA GLY A 125 19.67 27.01 -4.78
C GLY A 125 19.72 27.91 -3.54
N ILE A 126 18.56 28.14 -2.92
CA ILE A 126 18.45 28.85 -1.63
C ILE A 126 18.21 27.86 -0.49
N TYR A 127 18.73 28.20 0.70
CA TYR A 127 18.77 27.33 1.88
C TYR A 127 18.05 27.96 3.07
N ASP A 128 17.61 27.12 4.01
CA ASP A 128 17.12 27.52 5.34
C ASP A 128 16.01 28.60 5.29
N CYS A 129 15.10 28.46 4.32
CA CYS A 129 13.94 29.31 4.18
C CYS A 129 12.74 28.73 4.94
N GLY A 130 11.76 29.57 5.26
CA GLY A 130 10.53 29.07 5.83
C GLY A 130 9.34 29.99 5.75
N ILE A 131 8.16 29.41 5.99
CA ILE A 131 6.91 30.12 6.18
C ILE A 131 6.09 29.46 7.27
N TYR A 132 5.60 30.28 8.20
CA TYR A 132 4.96 29.80 9.43
C TYR A 132 3.72 30.61 9.76
N ASP A 133 2.71 29.93 10.30
CA ASP A 133 1.60 30.57 11.03
C ASP A 133 0.81 31.61 10.22
N VAL A 134 0.49 31.30 8.97
CA VAL A 134 -0.29 32.16 8.06
C VAL A 134 -1.43 31.40 7.40
N ALA A 135 -2.49 32.14 7.04
CA ALA A 135 -3.42 31.71 6.01
C ALA A 135 -3.06 32.38 4.68
N ILE A 136 -3.02 31.62 3.60
CA ILE A 136 -2.88 32.10 2.22
C ILE A 136 -4.22 31.89 1.56
N VAL A 137 -4.90 32.99 1.23
CA VAL A 137 -6.26 32.96 0.71
C VAL A 137 -6.26 33.62 -0.66
N ASN A 138 -6.72 32.89 -1.66
CA ASN A 138 -6.92 33.43 -3.00
C ASN A 138 -8.36 33.94 -3.15
N THR A 139 -8.50 35.25 -3.19
CA THR A 139 -9.82 35.92 -3.16
C THR A 139 -10.45 36.06 -4.55
N ALA A 140 -9.65 35.98 -5.61
CA ALA A 140 -10.14 35.93 -6.97
C ALA A 140 -10.46 34.49 -7.40
N THR A 141 -11.38 34.34 -8.34
CA THR A 141 -11.59 33.06 -9.03
C THR A 141 -10.35 32.77 -9.88
N ARG A 142 -9.53 31.82 -9.42
CA ARG A 142 -8.28 31.47 -10.10
C ARG A 142 -8.52 30.56 -11.29
N THR A 143 -7.73 30.78 -12.34
CA THR A 143 -7.66 29.93 -13.54
C THR A 143 -6.25 29.37 -13.78
N ALA A 144 -5.26 29.86 -13.04
CA ALA A 144 -3.88 29.36 -13.06
C ALA A 144 -3.13 29.76 -11.77
N GLY A 145 -1.85 29.39 -11.71
CA GLY A 145 -0.88 29.79 -10.68
C GLY A 145 -0.87 28.91 -9.43
N ILE A 146 0.15 29.11 -8.61
CA ILE A 146 0.47 28.28 -7.45
C ILE A 146 0.52 29.14 -6.19
N ALA A 147 -0.02 28.63 -5.07
CA ALA A 147 0.05 29.36 -3.80
C ALA A 147 1.50 29.41 -3.27
N LEU A 148 2.20 28.27 -3.22
CA LEU A 148 3.59 28.18 -2.80
C LEU A 148 4.41 27.45 -3.87
N ARG A 149 5.21 28.19 -4.64
CA ARG A 149 6.19 27.61 -5.57
C ARG A 149 7.57 27.56 -4.90
N LEU A 150 8.15 26.37 -4.85
CA LEU A 150 9.46 26.10 -4.30
C LEU A 150 10.35 25.56 -5.42
N ALA A 151 11.21 26.38 -6.01
CA ALA A 151 12.12 25.96 -7.07
C ALA A 151 13.57 26.13 -6.62
N LEU A 152 14.36 25.05 -6.70
CA LEU A 152 15.77 25.07 -6.28
C LEU A 152 15.90 25.55 -4.82
N THR A 153 15.06 25.00 -3.95
CA THR A 153 15.03 25.32 -2.51
C THR A 153 15.47 24.12 -1.70
N ASN A 154 16.32 24.36 -0.71
CA ASN A 154 16.84 23.34 0.18
C ASN A 154 16.56 23.70 1.64
N GLN A 155 16.34 22.70 2.49
CA GLN A 155 16.08 22.91 3.93
C GLN A 155 14.89 23.88 4.17
N MET A 156 13.84 23.74 3.36
CA MET A 156 12.66 24.59 3.43
C MET A 156 11.67 24.03 4.45
N THR A 157 11.15 24.88 5.34
CA THR A 157 10.07 24.50 6.27
C THR A 157 8.80 25.30 6.01
N VAL A 158 7.69 24.61 5.80
CA VAL A 158 6.33 25.17 5.71
C VAL A 158 5.54 24.58 6.86
N GLU A 159 5.17 25.39 7.84
CA GLU A 159 4.57 24.87 9.06
C GLU A 159 3.37 25.70 9.54
N ARG A 160 2.28 25.01 9.91
CA ARG A 160 1.03 25.64 10.36
C ARG A 160 0.54 26.68 9.36
N VAL A 161 0.45 26.28 8.08
CA VAL A 161 -0.04 27.12 6.98
C VAL A 161 -1.39 26.61 6.49
N THR A 162 -2.35 27.51 6.29
CA THR A 162 -3.61 27.20 5.60
C THR A 162 -3.57 27.79 4.21
N ILE A 163 -3.98 27.05 3.19
CA ILE A 163 -4.07 27.48 1.80
C ILE A 163 -5.51 27.26 1.36
N ASP A 164 -6.19 28.33 0.94
CA ASP A 164 -7.58 28.25 0.52
C ASP A 164 -7.82 28.89 -0.85
N ALA A 165 -8.69 28.25 -1.63
CA ALA A 165 -9.13 28.70 -2.95
C ALA A 165 -8.00 28.86 -3.99
N ALA A 166 -6.87 28.17 -3.77
CA ALA A 166 -5.75 28.17 -4.70
C ALA A 166 -6.08 27.36 -5.98
N TRP A 167 -5.45 27.72 -7.10
CA TRP A 167 -5.48 26.84 -8.26
C TRP A 167 -4.62 25.59 -7.99
N GLN A 168 -3.35 25.76 -7.64
CA GLN A 168 -2.51 24.69 -7.10
C GLN A 168 -1.92 25.13 -5.75
N ALA A 169 -1.87 24.26 -4.75
CA ALA A 169 -1.33 24.65 -3.45
C ALA A 169 0.21 24.68 -3.47
N PHE A 170 0.84 23.61 -3.98
CA PHE A 170 2.30 23.46 -4.02
C PHE A 170 2.81 23.03 -5.38
N ASP A 171 3.87 23.69 -5.85
CA ASP A 171 4.74 23.22 -6.92
C ASP A 171 6.17 23.19 -6.39
N ILE A 172 6.72 22.00 -6.23
CA ILE A 172 8.00 21.74 -5.58
C ILE A 172 8.92 21.14 -6.64
N TYR A 173 9.92 21.90 -7.05
CA TYR A 173 10.78 21.59 -8.19
C TYR A 173 12.26 21.60 -7.79
N VAL A 174 12.94 20.47 -8.00
CA VAL A 174 14.38 20.29 -7.75
C VAL A 174 14.76 20.81 -6.36
N THR A 175 14.29 20.10 -5.33
CA THR A 175 14.43 20.51 -3.93
C THR A 175 15.11 19.44 -3.08
N ASN A 176 15.70 19.83 -1.96
CA ASN A 176 16.25 18.91 -0.97
C ASN A 176 15.81 19.26 0.45
N ASN A 177 15.40 18.27 1.24
CA ASN A 177 14.97 18.43 2.63
C ASN A 177 13.87 19.49 2.80
N VAL A 178 12.74 19.29 2.13
CA VAL A 178 11.53 20.12 2.34
C VAL A 178 10.64 19.47 3.38
N LEU A 179 10.22 20.22 4.40
CA LEU A 179 9.28 19.78 5.43
C LEU A 179 7.97 20.58 5.32
N LEU A 180 6.86 19.87 5.11
CA LEU A 180 5.51 20.40 5.21
C LEU A 180 4.86 19.82 6.47
N ARG A 181 4.57 20.65 7.48
CA ARG A 181 3.99 20.22 8.75
C ARG A 181 2.72 20.98 9.09
N SER A 182 1.66 20.25 9.45
CA SER A 182 0.38 20.87 9.82
C SER A 182 -0.15 21.82 8.74
N VAL A 183 0.01 21.45 7.48
CA VAL A 183 -0.46 22.22 6.33
C VAL A 183 -1.87 21.79 5.98
N ILE A 184 -2.76 22.75 5.76
CA ILE A 184 -4.15 22.51 5.36
C ILE A 184 -4.37 23.19 4.02
N GLY A 185 -4.63 22.42 2.97
CA GLY A 185 -5.07 22.92 1.67
C GLY A 185 -6.54 22.60 1.45
N THR A 186 -7.38 23.61 1.22
CA THR A 186 -8.82 23.45 0.96
C THR A 186 -9.24 24.17 -0.31
N ASN A 187 -10.34 23.69 -0.93
CA ASN A 187 -10.93 24.32 -2.12
C ASN A 187 -9.89 24.53 -3.23
N ILE A 188 -9.04 23.53 -3.44
CA ILE A 188 -8.02 23.56 -4.49
C ILE A 188 -8.69 23.22 -5.82
N LYS A 189 -8.51 24.08 -6.83
CA LYS A 189 -9.30 24.04 -8.08
C LYS A 189 -8.56 23.57 -9.33
N GLY A 190 -7.24 23.53 -9.27
CA GLY A 190 -6.39 23.26 -10.42
C GLY A 190 -6.11 21.78 -10.61
N THR A 191 -5.06 21.48 -11.38
CA THR A 191 -4.73 20.12 -11.81
C THR A 191 -4.19 19.25 -10.69
N GLN A 192 -3.63 19.85 -9.63
CA GLN A 192 -3.13 19.13 -8.47
C GLN A 192 -3.08 20.00 -7.20
N ALA A 193 -3.13 19.36 -6.03
CA ALA A 193 -2.86 20.00 -4.76
C ALA A 193 -1.36 20.20 -4.55
N LEU A 194 -0.59 19.14 -4.69
CA LEU A 194 0.87 19.16 -4.55
C LEU A 194 1.51 18.42 -5.72
N LYS A 195 2.38 19.11 -6.45
CA LYS A 195 3.30 18.47 -7.40
C LYS A 195 4.72 18.56 -6.86
N TRP A 196 5.37 17.41 -6.72
CA TRP A 196 6.79 17.32 -6.44
C TRP A 196 7.49 16.65 -7.61
N TRP A 197 8.43 17.34 -8.24
CA TRP A 197 9.01 16.86 -9.48
C TRP A 197 10.45 17.29 -9.71
N ALA A 198 11.09 16.60 -10.63
CA ALA A 198 12.37 16.96 -11.22
C ALA A 198 12.39 16.56 -12.70
N PRO A 199 13.28 17.14 -13.52
CA PRO A 199 13.44 16.72 -14.91
C PRO A 199 13.76 15.21 -15.02
N ALA A 200 13.11 14.52 -15.95
CA ALA A 200 13.38 13.10 -16.22
C ALA A 200 14.69 12.87 -16.99
N ASP A 201 15.33 13.91 -17.51
CA ASP A 201 16.62 13.80 -18.22
C ASP A 201 17.82 13.59 -17.27
N GLY A 202 17.59 13.65 -15.95
CA GLY A 202 18.65 13.47 -14.94
C GLY A 202 19.55 14.69 -14.77
N SER A 203 19.23 15.81 -15.43
CA SER A 203 19.94 17.08 -15.24
C SER A 203 19.81 17.62 -13.82
N ALA A 204 18.76 17.20 -13.11
CA ALA A 204 18.48 17.58 -11.74
C ALA A 204 17.66 16.50 -11.03
N ARG A 205 17.65 16.56 -9.70
CA ARG A 205 16.92 15.63 -8.82
C ARG A 205 16.27 16.40 -7.68
N SER A 206 15.13 15.91 -7.22
CA SER A 206 14.61 16.27 -5.89
C SER A 206 14.86 15.15 -4.90
N ASP A 207 15.48 15.47 -3.77
CA ASP A 207 16.00 14.46 -2.84
C ASP A 207 14.96 14.02 -1.81
N VAL A 208 14.50 14.92 -0.95
CA VAL A 208 13.65 14.57 0.20
C VAL A 208 12.51 15.56 0.37
N LEU A 209 11.30 15.05 0.42
CA LEU A 209 10.08 15.75 0.84
C LEU A 209 9.44 14.99 2.00
N THR A 210 9.18 15.66 3.11
CA THR A 210 8.47 15.11 4.27
C THR A 210 7.18 15.88 4.49
N LEU A 211 6.06 15.16 4.58
CA LEU A 211 4.76 15.67 5.00
C LEU A 211 4.39 15.08 6.36
N THR A 212 3.85 15.92 7.24
CA THR A 212 3.42 15.51 8.57
C THR A 212 2.14 16.26 8.94
N ASP A 213 1.13 15.55 9.45
CA ASP A 213 -0.13 16.12 9.93
C ASP A 213 -0.81 17.06 8.93
N SER A 214 -0.71 16.75 7.63
CA SER A 214 -1.11 17.67 6.55
C SER A 214 -2.27 17.09 5.74
N VAL A 215 -3.23 17.96 5.38
CA VAL A 215 -4.45 17.56 4.69
C VAL A 215 -4.65 18.41 3.44
N PHE A 216 -4.96 17.76 2.32
CA PHE A 216 -5.31 18.40 1.05
C PHE A 216 -6.71 17.97 0.61
N ASN A 217 -7.65 18.90 0.58
CA ASN A 217 -9.02 18.69 0.10
C ASN A 217 -9.26 19.49 -1.19
N LEU A 218 -9.57 18.77 -2.26
CA LEU A 218 -9.80 19.32 -3.60
C LEU A 218 -11.29 19.54 -3.92
N GLN A 219 -12.21 19.14 -3.04
CA GLN A 219 -13.65 19.32 -3.18
C GLN A 219 -14.23 18.81 -4.52
N ASN A 220 -13.68 17.73 -5.06
CA ASN A 220 -14.11 17.12 -6.32
C ASN A 220 -14.00 18.05 -7.54
N ASN A 221 -13.07 19.01 -7.49
CA ASN A 221 -12.80 19.94 -8.60
C ASN A 221 -12.04 19.30 -9.78
N GLY A 222 -11.76 17.99 -9.75
CA GLY A 222 -11.09 17.27 -10.85
C GLY A 222 -9.56 17.34 -10.85
N GLY A 223 -8.93 17.87 -9.79
CA GLY A 223 -7.48 17.84 -9.62
C GLY A 223 -6.96 16.57 -8.96
N ASN A 224 -5.64 16.35 -8.98
CA ASN A 224 -4.97 15.26 -8.28
C ASN A 224 -4.47 15.71 -6.90
N GLY A 225 -4.35 14.82 -5.92
CA GLY A 225 -3.80 15.15 -4.61
C GLY A 225 -2.31 15.39 -4.67
N ILE A 226 -1.54 14.36 -4.33
CA ILE A 226 -0.08 14.34 -4.35
C ILE A 226 0.38 13.75 -5.68
N VAL A 227 1.19 14.49 -6.43
CA VAL A 227 1.75 14.07 -7.71
C VAL A 227 3.27 14.03 -7.63
N LEU A 228 3.84 12.86 -7.92
CA LEU A 228 5.29 12.63 -8.04
C LEU A 228 5.65 12.42 -9.52
N ASP A 229 6.67 13.11 -10.01
CA ASP A 229 7.04 13.07 -11.43
C ASP A 229 8.55 13.25 -11.66
N GLY A 230 9.14 12.39 -12.49
CA GLY A 230 10.57 12.39 -12.80
C GLY A 230 11.46 11.94 -11.63
N LEU A 231 12.70 12.42 -11.55
CA LEU A 231 13.69 11.97 -10.55
C LEU A 231 13.46 12.61 -9.18
N VAL A 232 12.41 12.15 -8.48
CA VAL A 232 12.14 12.47 -7.08
C VAL A 232 12.43 11.26 -6.19
N ASN A 233 13.28 11.44 -5.18
CA ASN A 233 13.94 10.30 -4.57
C ASN A 233 13.27 9.80 -3.29
N THR A 234 12.91 10.64 -2.32
CA THR A 234 12.34 10.16 -1.05
C THR A 234 11.15 11.00 -0.62
N LEU A 235 9.95 10.43 -0.73
CA LEU A 235 8.74 10.97 -0.11
C LEU A 235 8.52 10.30 1.25
N ARG A 236 8.23 11.09 2.28
CA ARG A 236 7.77 10.59 3.57
C ARG A 236 6.46 11.25 3.96
N THR A 237 5.47 10.47 4.37
CA THR A 237 4.20 10.98 4.88
C THR A 237 3.88 10.35 6.23
N PHE A 238 3.36 11.16 7.16
CA PHE A 238 2.99 10.76 8.51
C PHE A 238 1.67 11.45 8.88
N GLY A 239 0.59 10.68 9.10
CA GLY A 239 -0.71 11.23 9.50
C GLY A 239 -1.24 12.26 8.50
N CYS A 240 -1.22 11.92 7.22
CA CYS A 240 -1.56 12.84 6.13
C CYS A 240 -2.88 12.44 5.48
N GLY A 241 -3.64 13.42 5.00
CA GLY A 241 -4.94 13.22 4.35
C GLY A 241 -5.00 13.80 2.94
N VAL A 242 -5.61 13.09 2.01
CA VAL A 242 -5.98 13.59 0.67
C VAL A 242 -7.44 13.28 0.40
N LEU A 243 -8.24 14.32 0.18
CA LEU A 243 -9.69 14.21 0.06
C LEU A 243 -10.18 14.75 -1.28
N ASP A 244 -11.19 14.07 -1.84
CA ASP A 244 -12.00 14.55 -2.97
C ASP A 244 -11.18 14.87 -4.24
N ALA A 245 -10.15 14.07 -4.53
CA ALA A 245 -9.28 14.22 -5.70
C ALA A 245 -9.68 13.29 -6.87
N ASN A 246 -9.15 13.48 -8.07
CA ASN A 246 -9.22 12.46 -9.12
C ASN A 246 -8.32 11.27 -8.79
N TYR A 247 -7.06 11.57 -8.51
CA TYR A 247 -6.09 10.63 -7.94
C TYR A 247 -5.62 11.14 -6.59
N GLY A 248 -5.58 10.32 -5.55
CA GLY A 248 -5.09 10.74 -4.24
C GLY A 248 -3.57 10.87 -4.22
N LEU A 249 -2.87 9.78 -4.52
CA LEU A 249 -1.45 9.73 -4.81
C LEU A 249 -1.25 9.24 -6.25
N LEU A 250 -0.61 10.06 -7.09
CA LEU A 250 -0.22 9.73 -8.46
C LEU A 250 1.30 9.75 -8.57
N VAL A 251 1.88 8.62 -8.92
CA VAL A 251 3.32 8.49 -9.19
C VAL A 251 3.51 8.18 -10.66
N GLN A 252 4.22 9.06 -11.37
CA GLN A 252 4.39 8.98 -12.81
C GLN A 252 5.85 9.29 -13.20
N ASN A 253 6.19 8.94 -14.44
CA ASN A 253 7.45 9.31 -15.07
C ASN A 253 7.13 9.84 -16.46
N THR A 254 6.62 11.06 -16.52
CA THR A 254 6.09 11.63 -17.77
C THR A 254 7.15 11.77 -18.86
N GLY A 255 8.42 11.93 -18.46
CA GLY A 255 9.54 11.98 -19.40
C GLY A 255 10.05 10.61 -19.86
N GLY A 256 9.51 9.50 -19.34
CA GLY A 256 9.81 8.15 -19.79
C GLY A 256 11.26 7.71 -19.60
N SER A 257 11.95 8.23 -18.57
CA SER A 257 13.37 7.93 -18.34
C SER A 257 13.61 6.65 -17.54
N THR A 258 14.41 5.74 -18.09
CA THR A 258 14.74 4.43 -17.49
C THR A 258 15.57 4.47 -16.23
N SER A 259 16.10 5.64 -15.82
CA SER A 259 16.94 5.78 -14.63
C SER A 259 16.51 6.92 -13.71
N ASN A 260 15.63 7.80 -14.20
CA ASN A 260 15.30 9.07 -13.55
C ASN A 260 13.80 9.14 -13.27
N PHE A 261 13.34 8.23 -12.43
CA PHE A 261 11.94 8.06 -12.06
C PHE A 261 11.76 8.12 -10.53
N PRO A 262 10.52 8.22 -10.02
CA PRO A 262 10.28 8.33 -8.60
C PRO A 262 10.76 7.10 -7.80
N GLY A 263 11.36 7.32 -6.63
CA GLY A 263 11.82 6.26 -5.72
C GLY A 263 11.38 6.47 -4.28
N PHE A 264 11.69 5.49 -3.43
CA PHE A 264 11.62 5.52 -1.96
C PHE A 264 10.43 6.31 -1.39
N VAL A 265 9.22 5.84 -1.67
CA VAL A 265 7.99 6.45 -1.18
C VAL A 265 7.53 5.73 0.08
N TYR A 266 7.56 6.43 1.21
CA TYR A 266 7.15 5.89 2.49
C TYR A 266 5.93 6.62 3.04
N CYS A 267 4.87 5.86 3.27
CA CYS A 267 3.60 6.37 3.74
C CYS A 267 3.16 5.64 5.00
N TRP A 268 3.22 6.35 6.13
CA TRP A 268 2.70 5.90 7.40
C TRP A 268 1.43 6.67 7.72
N ASP A 269 0.31 5.96 7.84
CA ASP A 269 -0.98 6.59 8.14
C ASP A 269 -1.34 7.67 7.09
N LEU A 270 -1.26 7.29 5.81
CA LEU A 270 -1.77 8.11 4.71
C LEU A 270 -3.23 7.75 4.46
N GLU A 271 -4.13 8.71 4.67
CA GLU A 271 -5.55 8.59 4.39
C GLU A 271 -5.88 9.25 3.06
N ILE A 272 -6.52 8.49 2.17
CA ILE A 272 -7.03 8.97 0.89
C ILE A 272 -8.51 8.59 0.81
N ASP A 273 -9.39 9.58 0.62
CA ASP A 273 -10.82 9.35 0.54
C ASP A 273 -11.50 10.24 -0.53
N GLY A 274 -12.67 9.81 -0.98
CA GLY A 274 -13.52 10.58 -1.87
C GLY A 274 -12.99 10.70 -3.30
N THR A 275 -12.05 9.86 -3.73
CA THR A 275 -11.47 10.03 -5.06
C THR A 275 -12.42 9.64 -6.20
N ASN A 276 -12.44 10.43 -7.29
CA ASN A 276 -13.31 10.19 -8.45
C ASN A 276 -12.78 9.09 -9.40
N SER A 277 -11.50 8.74 -9.31
CA SER A 277 -10.89 7.68 -10.10
C SER A 277 -10.23 6.64 -9.19
N THR A 278 -8.98 6.87 -8.80
CA THR A 278 -8.15 5.88 -8.10
C THR A 278 -7.46 6.54 -6.93
N ALA A 279 -7.54 5.96 -5.74
CA ALA A 279 -6.91 6.52 -4.55
C ALA A 279 -5.38 6.55 -4.71
N VAL A 280 -4.77 5.43 -5.13
CA VAL A 280 -3.33 5.33 -5.38
C VAL A 280 -3.06 4.79 -6.78
N ARG A 281 -2.37 5.57 -7.61
CA ARG A 281 -1.99 5.17 -8.96
C ARG A 281 -0.48 5.25 -9.14
N LEU A 282 0.14 4.09 -9.37
CA LEU A 282 1.57 3.94 -9.61
C LEU A 282 1.78 3.57 -11.08
N GLU A 283 2.27 4.54 -11.86
CA GLU A 283 2.60 4.35 -13.29
C GLU A 283 4.10 4.12 -13.51
N ALA A 284 4.90 4.43 -12.50
CA ALA A 284 6.35 4.35 -12.51
C ALA A 284 6.88 4.33 -11.08
N GLY A 285 8.12 3.90 -10.92
CA GLY A 285 8.91 4.04 -9.71
C GLY A 285 9.16 2.75 -8.94
N GLN A 286 9.96 2.85 -7.88
CA GLN A 286 10.28 1.69 -7.05
C GLN A 286 10.34 2.01 -5.57
N GLN A 287 10.22 0.98 -4.75
CA GLN A 287 10.36 1.04 -3.29
C GLN A 287 9.25 1.88 -2.66
N PHE A 288 8.04 1.36 -2.76
CA PHE A 288 6.87 1.93 -2.12
C PHE A 288 6.57 1.17 -0.84
N GLU A 289 6.34 1.87 0.25
CA GLU A 289 5.97 1.28 1.53
C GLU A 289 4.77 2.02 2.11
N PHE A 290 3.68 1.28 2.31
CA PHE A 290 2.44 1.75 2.90
C PHE A 290 2.20 0.99 4.20
N ILE A 291 2.11 1.70 5.32
CA ILE A 291 1.94 1.12 6.65
C ILE A 291 0.78 1.81 7.35
N GLY A 292 -0.24 1.03 7.71
CA GLY A 292 -1.42 1.55 8.40
C GLY A 292 -2.20 2.60 7.61
N SER A 293 -2.06 2.61 6.29
CA SER A 293 -2.67 3.60 5.40
C SER A 293 -4.07 3.16 4.94
N ASP A 294 -4.91 4.14 4.63
CA ASP A 294 -6.32 3.96 4.30
C ASP A 294 -6.63 4.55 2.93
N PHE A 295 -7.06 3.70 2.00
CA PHE A 295 -7.31 4.09 0.62
C PHE A 295 -8.77 3.81 0.25
N PHE A 296 -9.48 4.88 -0.05
CA PHE A 296 -10.88 4.88 -0.44
C PHE A 296 -11.09 5.73 -1.69
N ASN A 297 -11.98 5.26 -2.55
CA ASN A 297 -12.51 6.05 -3.64
C ASN A 297 -14.04 6.01 -3.60
N LEU A 298 -14.68 6.89 -4.37
CA LEU A 298 -16.14 6.95 -4.38
C LEU A 298 -16.74 5.66 -4.95
N SER A 299 -17.94 5.31 -4.48
CA SER A 299 -18.73 4.22 -5.09
C SER A 299 -19.12 4.49 -6.56
N THR A 300 -18.97 5.73 -7.01
CA THR A 300 -19.15 6.17 -8.41
C THR A 300 -17.84 6.24 -9.18
N ALA A 301 -16.70 5.97 -8.54
CA ALA A 301 -15.39 6.08 -9.17
C ALA A 301 -15.24 5.13 -10.37
N SER A 302 -14.49 5.60 -11.36
CA SER A 302 -14.33 4.92 -12.65
C SER A 302 -13.19 3.89 -12.68
N GLY A 303 -12.41 3.77 -11.61
CA GLY A 303 -11.24 2.89 -11.55
C GLY A 303 -11.14 2.06 -10.27
N PRO A 304 -10.14 1.17 -10.20
CA PRO A 304 -9.74 0.49 -8.97
C PRO A 304 -9.35 1.49 -7.88
N ILE A 305 -9.39 1.05 -6.62
CA ILE A 305 -8.93 1.86 -5.48
C ILE A 305 -7.43 2.09 -5.58
N MET A 306 -6.67 1.01 -5.82
CA MET A 306 -5.25 1.08 -6.13
C MET A 306 -4.97 0.46 -7.49
N THR A 307 -4.21 1.18 -8.32
CA THR A 307 -3.75 0.70 -9.62
C THR A 307 -2.23 0.75 -9.68
N VAL A 308 -1.61 -0.37 -10.04
CA VAL A 308 -0.18 -0.48 -10.34
C VAL A 308 -0.03 -0.93 -11.77
N LEU A 309 0.52 -0.08 -12.62
CA LEU A 309 0.73 -0.40 -14.04
C LEU A 309 1.94 -1.31 -14.24
N ALA A 310 2.01 -1.92 -15.43
CA ALA A 310 3.18 -2.68 -15.83
C ALA A 310 4.37 -1.76 -16.06
N ASP A 311 5.57 -2.35 -15.98
CA ASP A 311 6.78 -1.65 -16.39
C ASP A 311 6.62 -1.17 -17.83
N ALA A 312 6.86 0.11 -18.03
CA ALA A 312 6.98 0.68 -19.35
C ALA A 312 8.47 0.67 -19.74
N SER A 313 8.77 0.86 -21.03
CA SER A 313 10.16 1.01 -21.50
C SER A 313 10.93 2.13 -20.82
N GLY A 314 10.26 2.99 -20.07
CA GLY A 314 10.82 4.12 -19.33
C GLY A 314 10.78 3.99 -17.81
N SER A 315 10.26 2.94 -17.19
CA SER A 315 10.33 2.80 -15.72
C SER A 315 9.98 1.38 -15.29
N ASP A 316 10.69 0.91 -14.27
CA ASP A 316 10.22 -0.19 -13.46
C ASP A 316 9.12 0.33 -12.51
N THR A 317 8.08 -0.48 -12.26
CA THR A 317 7.01 -0.23 -11.29
C THR A 317 6.96 -1.41 -10.32
N GLY A 318 7.64 -1.29 -9.17
CA GLY A 318 7.73 -2.42 -8.25
C GLY A 318 8.33 -2.16 -6.87
N SER A 319 8.64 -3.24 -6.16
CA SER A 319 9.06 -3.25 -4.75
C SER A 319 8.07 -2.52 -3.86
N ILE A 320 6.84 -3.02 -3.86
CA ILE A 320 5.70 -2.44 -3.15
C ILE A 320 5.43 -3.28 -1.90
N ARG A 321 5.40 -2.62 -0.74
CA ARG A 321 5.11 -3.23 0.56
C ARG A 321 3.89 -2.59 1.17
N MET A 322 2.95 -3.41 1.61
CA MET A 322 1.72 -2.96 2.27
C MET A 322 1.52 -3.77 3.54
N SER A 323 1.45 -3.08 4.68
CA SER A 323 1.25 -3.69 5.99
C SER A 323 0.13 -2.99 6.76
N GLY A 324 -0.85 -3.75 7.23
CA GLY A 324 -1.93 -3.20 8.06
C GLY A 324 -2.79 -2.13 7.38
N CYS A 325 -2.79 -2.07 6.05
CA CYS A 325 -3.54 -1.05 5.29
C CYS A 325 -5.00 -1.45 5.09
N ARG A 326 -5.86 -0.47 4.77
CA ARG A 326 -7.24 -0.70 4.32
C ARG A 326 -7.45 -0.17 2.90
N LEU A 327 -8.06 -0.99 2.04
CA LEU A 327 -8.46 -0.59 0.69
C LEU A 327 -9.95 -0.87 0.54
N GLY A 328 -10.80 0.15 0.41
CA GLY A 328 -12.22 -0.09 0.14
C GLY A 328 -13.12 1.06 -0.30
N GLY A 329 -14.44 0.82 -0.30
CA GLY A 329 -15.46 1.81 -0.68
C GLY A 329 -15.71 1.99 -2.19
N GLY A 330 -14.89 1.38 -3.03
CA GLY A 330 -14.90 1.59 -4.48
C GLY A 330 -15.89 0.76 -5.30
N LYS A 331 -16.12 1.15 -6.55
CA LYS A 331 -16.96 0.36 -7.47
C LYS A 331 -16.26 -0.87 -8.04
N GLN A 332 -14.94 -0.80 -8.23
CA GLN A 332 -14.17 -1.80 -8.97
C GLN A 332 -13.28 -2.65 -8.05
N GLN A 333 -12.16 -3.18 -8.57
CA GLN A 333 -11.15 -3.87 -7.78
C GLN A 333 -10.65 -2.98 -6.63
N ALA A 334 -10.32 -3.59 -5.49
CA ALA A 334 -9.53 -2.89 -4.48
C ALA A 334 -8.08 -2.71 -4.97
N LEU A 335 -7.52 -3.72 -5.61
CA LEU A 335 -6.18 -3.65 -6.20
C LEU A 335 -6.18 -4.25 -7.61
N ALA A 336 -5.78 -3.45 -8.60
CA ALA A 336 -5.38 -3.93 -9.92
C ALA A 336 -3.85 -3.82 -10.04
N PHE A 337 -3.16 -4.96 -10.10
CA PHE A 337 -1.71 -5.03 -10.01
C PHE A 337 -1.09 -5.65 -11.26
N ASN A 338 -0.20 -4.91 -11.92
CA ASN A 338 0.51 -5.36 -13.12
C ASN A 338 2.03 -5.13 -13.04
N GLY A 339 2.55 -4.77 -11.87
CA GLY A 339 3.98 -4.48 -11.62
C GLY A 339 4.77 -5.68 -11.07
N ARG A 340 5.84 -5.42 -10.31
CA ARG A 340 6.69 -6.48 -9.72
C ARG A 340 6.91 -6.32 -8.21
N ASP A 341 7.24 -7.43 -7.54
CA ASP A 341 7.71 -7.44 -6.15
C ASP A 341 6.71 -6.79 -5.19
N LEU A 342 5.49 -7.35 -5.14
CA LEU A 342 4.44 -6.93 -4.21
C LEU A 342 4.47 -7.82 -2.98
N VAL A 343 4.51 -7.22 -1.80
CA VAL A 343 4.30 -7.91 -0.52
C VAL A 343 3.16 -7.23 0.23
N MET A 344 2.09 -7.97 0.50
CA MET A 344 0.90 -7.48 1.18
C MET A 344 0.55 -8.37 2.37
N THR A 345 0.59 -7.79 3.57
CA THR A 345 0.33 -8.53 4.82
C THR A 345 -0.56 -7.79 5.80
N GLY A 346 -1.40 -8.54 6.52
CA GLY A 346 -2.24 -7.98 7.59
C GLY A 346 -3.24 -6.90 7.14
N CYS A 347 -3.51 -6.79 5.84
CA CYS A 347 -4.37 -5.74 5.29
C CYS A 347 -5.85 -6.16 5.29
N ASN A 348 -6.73 -5.17 5.27
CA ASN A 348 -8.17 -5.35 5.04
C ASN A 348 -8.53 -4.81 3.66
N ILE A 349 -8.97 -5.68 2.76
CA ILE A 349 -9.03 -5.39 1.31
C ILE A 349 -10.42 -5.74 0.82
N GLY A 350 -11.20 -4.76 0.40
CA GLY A 350 -12.57 -5.05 0.08
C GLY A 350 -13.56 -3.91 0.12
N GLY A 351 -14.81 -4.27 0.36
CA GLY A 351 -15.87 -3.29 0.59
C GLY A 351 -16.31 -2.50 -0.65
N GLY A 352 -16.04 -3.05 -1.84
CA GLY A 352 -16.50 -2.45 -3.08
C GLY A 352 -17.90 -2.86 -3.50
N SER A 353 -18.55 -2.04 -4.32
CA SER A 353 -19.93 -2.26 -4.76
C SER A 353 -20.04 -3.06 -6.06
N GLY A 354 -18.94 -3.42 -6.73
CA GLY A 354 -18.95 -4.13 -8.02
C GLY A 354 -19.03 -5.64 -7.89
N THR A 355 -19.95 -6.26 -8.63
CA THR A 355 -20.15 -7.72 -8.62
C THR A 355 -19.43 -8.47 -9.73
N THR A 356 -18.73 -7.76 -10.63
CA THR A 356 -18.09 -8.31 -11.84
C THR A 356 -16.57 -8.39 -11.74
N PHE A 357 -16.00 -7.92 -10.63
CA PHE A 357 -14.56 -7.81 -10.46
C PHE A 357 -14.05 -8.77 -9.40
N ASN A 358 -12.77 -9.11 -9.49
CA ASN A 358 -12.04 -9.71 -8.39
C ASN A 358 -11.70 -8.61 -7.37
N CYS A 359 -11.56 -8.96 -6.08
CA CYS A 359 -11.15 -7.96 -5.09
C CYS A 359 -9.71 -7.50 -5.35
N ILE A 360 -8.81 -8.46 -5.57
CA ILE A 360 -7.45 -8.26 -6.04
C ILE A 360 -7.32 -8.91 -7.42
N ASP A 361 -6.79 -8.17 -8.39
CA ASP A 361 -6.62 -8.62 -9.77
C ASP A 361 -5.15 -8.52 -10.17
N LEU A 362 -4.47 -9.67 -10.22
CA LEU A 362 -3.09 -9.80 -10.69
C LEU A 362 -3.11 -9.97 -12.21
N GLN A 363 -2.66 -8.94 -12.92
CA GLN A 363 -2.69 -8.86 -14.38
C GLN A 363 -1.48 -9.55 -15.02
N SER A 364 -1.51 -9.69 -16.35
CA SER A 364 -0.61 -10.59 -17.09
C SER A 364 0.89 -10.32 -16.94
N SER A 365 1.29 -9.11 -16.55
CA SER A 365 2.70 -8.75 -16.33
C SER A 365 3.12 -8.79 -14.87
N ALA A 366 2.21 -9.16 -13.95
CA ALA A 366 2.52 -9.20 -12.53
C ALA A 366 3.58 -10.28 -12.20
N GLN A 367 4.57 -9.92 -11.40
CA GLN A 367 5.66 -10.83 -11.00
C GLN A 367 6.00 -10.70 -9.51
N ASP A 368 6.43 -11.79 -8.89
CA ASP A 368 6.95 -11.79 -7.51
C ASP A 368 5.95 -11.21 -6.51
N VAL A 369 4.77 -11.83 -6.46
CA VAL A 369 3.65 -11.34 -5.65
C VAL A 369 3.48 -12.22 -4.41
N VAL A 370 3.40 -11.62 -3.23
CA VAL A 370 3.16 -12.30 -1.95
C VAL A 370 1.97 -11.64 -1.26
N ILE A 371 0.89 -12.40 -1.07
CA ILE A 371 -0.34 -11.94 -0.40
C ILE A 371 -0.63 -12.92 0.75
N VAL A 372 -0.32 -12.51 1.98
CA VAL A 372 -0.38 -13.39 3.16
C VAL A 372 -1.05 -12.74 4.36
N GLY A 373 -1.95 -13.45 5.04
CA GLY A 373 -2.51 -12.98 6.32
C GLY A 373 -3.49 -11.81 6.19
N ASN A 374 -4.14 -11.63 5.04
CA ASN A 374 -5.06 -10.52 4.79
C ASN A 374 -6.54 -10.93 4.98
N LYS A 375 -7.41 -9.94 5.19
CA LYS A 375 -8.88 -10.09 5.09
C LYS A 375 -9.32 -9.56 3.73
N ILE A 376 -9.91 -10.41 2.89
CA ILE A 376 -10.23 -10.11 1.49
C ILE A 376 -11.72 -10.31 1.23
N GLY A 377 -12.38 -9.30 0.64
CA GLY A 377 -13.74 -9.40 0.12
C GLY A 377 -14.66 -8.32 0.67
N THR A 378 -15.66 -8.69 1.45
CA THR A 378 -16.54 -7.74 2.15
C THR A 378 -16.10 -7.63 3.60
N TRP A 379 -16.37 -6.49 4.24
CA TRP A 379 -16.17 -6.31 5.67
C TRP A 379 -17.46 -5.83 6.32
N TRP A 380 -17.51 -5.88 7.65
CA TRP A 380 -18.67 -5.46 8.39
C TRP A 380 -18.99 -3.98 8.13
N GLY A 381 -20.24 -3.67 7.78
CA GLY A 381 -20.68 -2.31 7.41
C GLY A 381 -20.58 -1.97 5.92
N SER A 382 -19.93 -2.78 5.09
CA SER A 382 -19.99 -2.62 3.62
C SER A 382 -21.31 -3.16 3.05
N PRO A 383 -21.84 -2.59 1.96
CA PRO A 383 -22.83 -3.28 1.13
C PRO A 383 -22.35 -4.70 0.82
N ILE A 384 -23.23 -5.69 0.95
CA ILE A 384 -22.94 -7.12 0.67
C ILE A 384 -22.92 -7.33 -0.85
N ASN A 385 -22.05 -6.61 -1.55
CA ASN A 385 -21.83 -6.83 -2.96
C ASN A 385 -20.65 -7.79 -3.08
N LYS A 386 -20.91 -8.91 -3.77
CA LYS A 386 -19.97 -10.02 -3.83
C LYS A 386 -19.00 -9.84 -4.98
N TYR A 387 -17.72 -9.69 -4.67
CA TYR A 387 -16.66 -9.88 -5.67
C TYR A 387 -16.77 -11.28 -6.27
N VAL A 388 -16.38 -11.44 -7.54
CA VAL A 388 -16.40 -12.74 -8.21
C VAL A 388 -15.41 -13.67 -7.50
N TYR A 389 -14.17 -13.21 -7.34
CA TYR A 389 -13.16 -13.90 -6.53
C TYR A 389 -12.46 -12.92 -5.58
N GLY A 390 -11.91 -13.45 -4.49
CA GLY A 390 -11.01 -12.69 -3.63
C GLY A 390 -9.74 -12.28 -4.38
N VAL A 391 -9.05 -13.25 -4.98
CA VAL A 391 -7.87 -12.99 -5.84
C VAL A 391 -8.08 -13.60 -7.23
N GLY A 392 -7.92 -12.80 -8.27
CA GLY A 392 -7.77 -13.26 -9.65
C GLY A 392 -6.32 -13.25 -10.07
N ILE A 393 -5.86 -14.35 -10.68
CA ILE A 393 -4.51 -14.50 -11.22
C ILE A 393 -4.66 -14.69 -12.73
N ALA A 394 -4.27 -13.69 -13.51
CA ALA A 394 -4.33 -13.75 -14.96
C ALA A 394 -3.26 -14.69 -15.56
N ASN A 395 -3.47 -15.06 -16.82
CA ASN A 395 -2.43 -15.72 -17.60
C ASN A 395 -1.22 -14.77 -17.77
N GLY A 396 -0.01 -15.27 -17.54
CA GLY A 396 1.24 -14.50 -17.58
C GLY A 396 1.80 -14.11 -16.21
N VAL A 397 0.98 -14.12 -15.15
CA VAL A 397 1.46 -13.87 -13.78
C VAL A 397 2.50 -14.90 -13.39
N PHE A 398 3.66 -14.46 -12.87
CA PHE A 398 4.80 -15.31 -12.55
C PHE A 398 5.21 -15.20 -11.08
N ARG A 399 5.45 -16.35 -10.41
CA ARG A 399 5.90 -16.42 -9.00
C ARG A 399 4.97 -15.66 -8.05
N SER A 400 3.68 -16.00 -8.04
CA SER A 400 2.75 -15.53 -7.02
C SER A 400 2.65 -16.51 -5.84
N HIS A 401 2.49 -16.01 -4.62
CA HIS A 401 2.29 -16.77 -3.38
C HIS A 401 1.10 -16.17 -2.64
N ILE A 402 0.00 -16.93 -2.58
CA ILE A 402 -1.22 -16.53 -1.87
C ILE A 402 -1.52 -17.57 -0.78
N SER A 403 -1.44 -17.19 0.49
CA SER A 403 -1.63 -18.10 1.62
C SER A 403 -2.20 -17.39 2.85
N ASP A 404 -2.81 -18.14 3.76
CA ASP A 404 -3.30 -17.65 5.07
C ASP A 404 -4.20 -16.40 5.02
N ASN A 405 -4.92 -16.19 3.92
CA ASN A 405 -5.87 -15.09 3.78
C ASN A 405 -7.28 -15.55 4.20
N SER A 406 -8.03 -14.66 4.85
CA SER A 406 -9.43 -14.86 5.16
C SER A 406 -10.30 -14.23 4.08
N PHE A 407 -11.09 -15.05 3.39
CA PHE A 407 -12.01 -14.61 2.35
C PHE A 407 -13.44 -14.53 2.88
N TYR A 408 -14.09 -13.37 2.73
CA TYR A 408 -15.47 -13.20 3.18
C TYR A 408 -16.31 -12.47 2.13
N GLY A 409 -17.46 -13.04 1.76
CA GLY A 409 -18.40 -12.42 0.81
C GLY A 409 -17.96 -12.40 -0.66
N CYS A 410 -16.91 -13.11 -1.04
CA CYS A 410 -16.60 -13.41 -2.45
C CYS A 410 -17.35 -14.67 -2.93
N ASN A 411 -17.59 -14.83 -4.24
CA ASN A 411 -18.16 -16.08 -4.77
C ASN A 411 -17.14 -17.23 -4.79
N GLY A 412 -15.86 -16.91 -4.96
CA GLY A 412 -14.75 -17.84 -4.74
C GLY A 412 -13.55 -17.14 -4.10
N GLU A 413 -12.60 -17.93 -3.62
CA GLU A 413 -11.41 -17.41 -2.94
C GLU A 413 -10.36 -16.97 -3.96
N VAL A 414 -9.88 -17.93 -4.77
CA VAL A 414 -8.85 -17.69 -5.78
C VAL A 414 -9.28 -18.26 -7.13
N GLN A 415 -9.24 -17.40 -8.16
CA GLN A 415 -9.31 -17.80 -9.56
C GLN A 415 -7.89 -17.78 -10.13
N ASP A 416 -7.30 -18.96 -10.31
CA ASP A 416 -5.94 -19.08 -10.84
C ASP A 416 -5.97 -19.55 -12.30
N ASN A 417 -5.87 -18.56 -13.21
CA ASN A 417 -5.74 -18.76 -14.65
C ASN A 417 -4.27 -18.69 -15.12
N SER A 418 -3.29 -18.65 -14.21
CA SER A 418 -1.89 -18.63 -14.61
C SER A 418 -1.48 -19.99 -15.18
N THR A 419 -0.77 -19.97 -16.31
CA THR A 419 -0.10 -21.15 -16.86
C THR A 419 1.33 -21.29 -16.36
N SER A 420 1.82 -20.36 -15.54
CA SER A 420 3.17 -20.43 -14.98
C SER A 420 3.14 -21.45 -13.82
N GLY A 421 3.84 -22.57 -13.97
CA GLY A 421 3.95 -23.60 -12.91
C GLY A 421 4.68 -23.15 -11.63
N THR A 422 4.91 -21.85 -11.47
CA THR A 422 5.66 -21.22 -10.38
C THR A 422 4.77 -20.45 -9.40
N SER A 423 3.47 -20.32 -9.68
CA SER A 423 2.51 -19.70 -8.76
C SER A 423 2.02 -20.73 -7.73
N TYR A 424 2.08 -20.36 -6.46
CA TYR A 424 1.66 -21.16 -5.33
C TYR A 424 0.42 -20.57 -4.67
N VAL A 425 -0.62 -21.38 -4.57
CA VAL A 425 -1.85 -21.09 -3.83
C VAL A 425 -1.91 -22.08 -2.67
N GLY A 426 -1.96 -21.58 -1.43
CA GLY A 426 -1.85 -22.38 -0.22
C GLY A 426 -2.89 -23.51 -0.12
N PRO A 427 -2.59 -24.59 0.63
CA PRO A 427 -3.36 -25.85 0.62
C PRO A 427 -4.78 -25.72 1.21
N TYR A 428 -5.08 -24.63 1.91
CA TYR A 428 -6.37 -24.38 2.52
C TYR A 428 -7.32 -23.54 1.65
N LEU A 429 -6.90 -23.14 0.44
CA LEU A 429 -7.69 -22.28 -0.42
C LEU A 429 -8.48 -23.07 -1.48
N ASN A 430 -9.77 -22.76 -1.62
CA ASN A 430 -10.65 -23.31 -2.65
C ASN A 430 -10.32 -22.67 -4.00
N ARG A 431 -9.55 -23.40 -4.82
CA ARG A 431 -9.23 -23.02 -6.21
C ARG A 431 -10.43 -23.33 -7.12
N ALA A 432 -11.02 -22.31 -7.73
CA ALA A 432 -12.08 -22.49 -8.72
C ALA A 432 -11.50 -22.29 -10.14
N GLY A 433 -11.82 -23.21 -11.07
CA GLY A 433 -11.56 -23.02 -12.50
C GLY A 433 -10.36 -23.76 -13.10
N THR A 434 -9.58 -24.53 -12.33
CA THR A 434 -8.69 -25.51 -12.96
C THR A 434 -9.44 -26.79 -13.33
N PRO A 435 -9.18 -27.38 -14.52
CA PRO A 435 -9.58 -28.75 -14.78
C PRO A 435 -8.96 -29.61 -13.69
N ASN A 436 -9.77 -30.40 -12.98
CA ASN A 436 -9.38 -31.39 -11.97
C ASN A 436 -7.89 -31.74 -12.02
N TRP A 437 -7.07 -31.02 -11.24
CA TRP A 437 -5.83 -31.63 -10.75
C TRP A 437 -6.30 -32.84 -9.95
N PRO A 438 -5.77 -34.04 -10.19
CA PRO A 438 -6.41 -35.30 -9.79
C PRO A 438 -6.69 -35.33 -8.29
N ASN A 439 -7.96 -35.12 -7.94
CA ASN A 439 -8.74 -35.46 -6.74
C ASN A 439 -8.01 -35.98 -5.50
N THR A 440 -6.90 -35.37 -5.11
CA THR A 440 -6.15 -35.76 -3.92
C THR A 440 -5.98 -34.55 -3.04
N ILE A 441 -7.08 -34.19 -2.36
CA ILE A 441 -7.02 -33.26 -1.24
C ILE A 441 -6.63 -34.09 -0.02
N MET A 442 -5.42 -33.89 0.47
CA MET A 442 -5.05 -34.32 1.82
C MET A 442 -5.66 -33.29 2.77
N LYS A 443 -6.84 -33.59 3.33
CA LYS A 443 -7.44 -32.73 4.36
C LYS A 443 -6.82 -33.12 5.70
N ARG A 444 -6.01 -32.23 6.27
CA ARG A 444 -5.65 -32.31 7.68
C ARG A 444 -6.82 -31.76 8.50
N SER A 445 -7.41 -32.61 9.34
CA SER A 445 -8.40 -32.21 10.33
C SER A 445 -7.79 -32.42 11.71
N ASP A 446 -7.40 -31.34 12.38
CA ASP A 446 -7.00 -31.42 13.78
C ASP A 446 -8.29 -31.49 14.61
N ASN A 447 -8.63 -32.68 15.12
CA ASN A 447 -9.72 -32.84 16.07
C ASN A 447 -9.20 -32.50 17.49
N ASN A 448 -10.02 -31.85 18.33
CA ASN A 448 -9.66 -31.46 19.71
C ASN A 448 -9.41 -32.67 20.66
N THR A 449 -9.26 -33.88 20.13
CA THR A 449 -9.02 -35.12 20.86
C THR A 449 -7.55 -35.59 20.81
N GLY A 450 -6.64 -34.80 20.24
CA GLY A 450 -5.23 -35.15 20.17
C GLY A 450 -4.92 -36.28 19.17
N VAL A 451 -5.81 -36.53 18.22
CA VAL A 451 -5.65 -37.54 17.16
C VAL A 451 -5.40 -36.83 15.84
N PHE A 452 -4.40 -37.30 15.10
CA PHE A 452 -4.12 -36.83 13.75
C PHE A 452 -4.91 -37.67 12.75
N ASP A 453 -5.91 -37.07 12.10
CA ASP A 453 -6.67 -37.71 11.03
C ASP A 453 -6.16 -37.23 9.66
N ASP A 454 -5.47 -38.12 8.95
CA ASP A 454 -5.11 -37.94 7.55
C ASP A 454 -6.17 -38.62 6.68
N LYS A 455 -7.09 -37.81 6.15
CA LYS A 455 -8.23 -38.28 5.35
C LYS A 455 -8.01 -37.98 3.87
N ILE A 456 -7.88 -39.05 3.08
CA ILE A 456 -7.85 -38.98 1.61
C ILE A 456 -9.26 -39.31 1.13
N TYR A 457 -9.91 -38.37 0.45
CA TYR A 457 -11.25 -38.56 -0.12
C TYR A 457 -11.21 -38.35 -1.64
N ASN A 458 -11.66 -39.34 -2.40
CA ASN A 458 -11.90 -39.20 -3.83
C ASN A 458 -13.39 -38.90 -4.04
N THR A 459 -13.69 -37.71 -4.59
CA THR A 459 -15.06 -37.23 -4.82
C THR A 459 -15.72 -37.85 -6.05
N THR A 460 -14.97 -38.55 -6.89
CA THR A 460 -15.52 -39.20 -8.07
C THR A 460 -16.41 -40.37 -7.66
N ALA A 461 -17.59 -40.49 -8.26
CA ALA A 461 -18.44 -41.67 -8.12
C ALA A 461 -18.32 -42.56 -9.37
N GLY A 462 -18.30 -43.87 -9.20
CA GLY A 462 -18.27 -44.84 -10.29
C GLY A 462 -17.32 -46.02 -10.07
N ALA A 463 -17.46 -47.06 -10.88
CA ALA A 463 -16.56 -48.20 -10.84
C ALA A 463 -15.12 -47.76 -11.20
N GLY A 464 -14.14 -48.14 -10.36
CA GLY A 464 -12.72 -47.82 -10.58
C GLY A 464 -12.22 -46.57 -9.88
N VAL A 465 -13.03 -45.95 -9.01
CA VAL A 465 -12.59 -44.84 -8.17
C VAL A 465 -11.61 -45.34 -7.11
N VAL A 466 -10.48 -44.66 -6.95
CA VAL A 466 -9.41 -45.03 -5.99
C VAL A 466 -9.00 -43.82 -5.17
N ALA A 467 -9.01 -43.94 -3.85
CA ALA A 467 -8.32 -43.04 -2.93
C ALA A 467 -7.05 -43.74 -2.44
N GLN A 468 -5.86 -43.25 -2.80
CA GLN A 468 -4.59 -43.92 -2.48
C GLN A 468 -3.63 -43.02 -1.72
N ARG A 469 -2.94 -43.60 -0.73
CA ARG A 469 -1.73 -43.06 -0.07
C ARG A 469 -0.53 -43.87 -0.55
N SER A 470 0.52 -43.22 -1.03
CA SER A 470 1.76 -43.89 -1.44
C SER A 470 2.93 -43.38 -0.59
N PHE A 471 3.64 -44.31 0.06
CA PHE A 471 4.92 -44.07 0.70
C PHE A 471 6.00 -44.69 -0.17
N ALA A 472 6.98 -43.91 -0.63
CA ALA A 472 8.09 -44.43 -1.42
C ALA A 472 9.41 -43.83 -0.94
N THR A 473 10.51 -44.59 -1.06
CA THR A 473 11.86 -44.04 -0.94
C THR A 473 12.44 -43.77 -2.33
N GLY A 474 13.64 -43.20 -2.42
CA GLY A 474 14.27 -42.80 -3.69
C GLY A 474 14.61 -43.94 -4.66
N THR A 475 14.19 -45.19 -4.41
CA THR A 475 14.38 -46.31 -5.34
C THR A 475 13.04 -46.85 -5.83
N THR A 476 12.97 -47.22 -7.12
CA THR A 476 11.74 -47.64 -7.82
C THR A 476 11.02 -48.83 -7.17
N ASN A 477 11.72 -49.64 -6.36
CA ASN A 477 11.19 -50.86 -5.77
C ASN A 477 10.84 -50.74 -4.28
N SER A 478 11.04 -49.57 -3.66
CA SER A 478 10.81 -49.33 -2.23
C SER A 478 9.58 -48.45 -2.02
N TYR A 479 8.40 -49.03 -2.17
CA TYR A 479 7.14 -48.34 -1.95
C TYR A 479 6.11 -49.19 -1.21
N VAL A 480 5.17 -48.53 -0.53
CA VAL A 480 3.93 -49.09 0.01
C VAL A 480 2.78 -48.18 -0.39
N ILE A 481 1.77 -48.75 -1.04
CA ILE A 481 0.55 -48.05 -1.46
C ILE A 481 -0.63 -48.61 -0.66
N ASP A 482 -1.35 -47.74 0.02
CA ASP A 482 -2.64 -48.01 0.68
C ASP A 482 -3.75 -47.36 -0.10
N ALA A 483 -4.58 -48.17 -0.76
CA ALA A 483 -5.64 -47.70 -1.63
C ALA A 483 -7.01 -48.19 -1.15
N LEU A 484 -7.96 -47.28 -0.94
CA LEU A 484 -9.39 -47.60 -0.87
C LEU A 484 -9.94 -47.51 -2.29
N LYS A 485 -10.34 -48.65 -2.84
CA LYS A 485 -10.86 -48.78 -4.20
C LYS A 485 -12.35 -49.07 -4.17
N ASP A 486 -13.11 -48.48 -5.08
CA ASP A 486 -14.53 -48.81 -5.27
C ASP A 486 -14.70 -49.72 -6.49
N ASN A 487 -15.25 -50.91 -6.26
CA ASN A 487 -15.71 -51.79 -7.32
C ASN A 487 -17.24 -51.83 -7.32
N ASN A 488 -17.84 -50.84 -8.00
CA ASN A 488 -19.28 -50.79 -8.25
C ASN A 488 -20.14 -50.78 -6.96
N GLY A 489 -19.78 -49.94 -5.99
CA GLY A 489 -20.48 -49.79 -4.71
C GLY A 489 -19.98 -50.71 -3.60
N ALA A 490 -18.98 -51.55 -3.88
CA ALA A 490 -18.30 -52.40 -2.91
C ALA A 490 -16.86 -51.90 -2.69
N PRO A 491 -16.65 -50.95 -1.75
CA PRO A 491 -15.32 -50.45 -1.45
C PRO A 491 -14.46 -51.56 -0.81
N TYR A 492 -13.21 -51.67 -1.25
CA TYR A 492 -12.22 -52.57 -0.69
C TYR A 492 -10.89 -51.86 -0.48
N MET A 493 -10.18 -52.24 0.58
CA MET A 493 -8.83 -51.74 0.83
C MET A 493 -7.83 -52.67 0.14
N GLN A 494 -6.95 -52.10 -0.67
CA GLN A 494 -5.81 -52.77 -1.28
C GLN A 494 -4.52 -52.15 -0.75
N ARG A 495 -3.64 -52.99 -0.21
CA ARG A 495 -2.25 -52.63 0.07
C ARG A 495 -1.35 -53.27 -0.98
N SER A 496 -0.39 -52.53 -1.51
CA SER A 496 0.58 -53.05 -2.49
C SER A 496 1.96 -52.53 -2.14
N ALA A 497 2.98 -53.39 -2.16
CA ALA A 497 4.33 -53.02 -1.79
C ALA A 497 5.33 -53.42 -2.89
N GLY A 498 6.35 -52.59 -3.09
CA GLY A 498 7.44 -52.89 -4.01
C GLY A 498 8.31 -54.05 -3.51
N SER A 499 9.03 -54.70 -4.42
CA SER A 499 9.82 -55.91 -4.13
C SER A 499 10.96 -55.71 -3.11
N ALA A 500 11.33 -54.46 -2.80
CA ALA A 500 12.31 -54.16 -1.76
C ALA A 500 11.72 -54.14 -0.35
N VAL A 501 10.39 -54.15 -0.20
CA VAL A 501 9.72 -54.25 1.11
C VAL A 501 9.71 -55.73 1.51
N THR A 502 10.68 -56.14 2.33
CA THR A 502 10.86 -57.54 2.74
C THR A 502 9.96 -57.97 3.88
N THR A 503 9.45 -57.01 4.68
CA THR A 503 8.59 -57.28 5.83
C THR A 503 7.54 -56.19 5.95
N PHE A 504 6.30 -56.58 6.24
CA PHE A 504 5.20 -55.68 6.53
C PHE A 504 4.54 -56.10 7.86
N TYR A 505 4.38 -55.13 8.76
CA TYR A 505 3.74 -55.35 10.06
C TYR A 505 2.46 -54.51 10.13
N ALA A 506 1.31 -55.19 10.22
CA ALA A 506 0.06 -54.57 10.62
C ALA A 506 -0.29 -55.08 12.00
N ASP A 507 -0.15 -54.21 12.99
CA ASP A 507 -0.59 -54.48 14.35
C ASP A 507 -1.99 -53.89 14.53
N CYS A 508 -3.00 -54.75 14.63
CA CYS A 508 -4.31 -54.31 15.07
C CYS A 508 -4.92 -55.35 16.00
N ASN A 509 -5.66 -54.86 17.01
CA ASN A 509 -6.26 -55.70 18.04
C ASN A 509 -7.24 -56.75 17.48
N VAL A 510 -7.79 -56.52 16.28
CA VAL A 510 -8.72 -57.44 15.61
C VAL A 510 -8.54 -57.37 14.09
N HIS A 511 -8.24 -58.51 13.47
CA HIS A 511 -8.29 -58.68 12.02
C HIS A 511 -9.62 -59.31 11.61
N ASN A 512 -10.53 -58.52 11.04
CA ASN A 512 -11.80 -59.02 10.50
C ASN A 512 -11.72 -59.11 8.97
N PHE A 513 -11.47 -60.30 8.44
CA PHE A 513 -11.54 -60.54 7.00
C PHE A 513 -12.98 -60.92 6.63
N ARG A 514 -13.62 -60.15 5.74
CA ARG A 514 -14.95 -60.48 5.19
C ARG A 514 -14.79 -61.09 3.80
N THR A 515 -15.52 -62.15 3.52
CA THR A 515 -15.66 -62.66 2.15
C THR A 515 -16.58 -61.74 1.34
N ALA A 516 -16.44 -61.75 0.00
CA ALA A 516 -17.21 -60.90 -0.91
C ALA A 516 -18.75 -61.06 -0.79
N ALA A 517 -19.21 -62.18 -0.23
CA ALA A 517 -20.63 -62.44 0.02
C ALA A 517 -21.16 -61.87 1.35
N GLY A 518 -20.30 -61.27 2.19
CA GLY A 518 -20.71 -60.53 3.40
C GLY A 518 -21.17 -61.35 4.61
N VAL A 519 -21.24 -62.68 4.52
CA VAL A 519 -21.84 -63.53 5.56
C VAL A 519 -20.86 -64.22 6.52
N SER A 520 -19.56 -64.30 6.21
CA SER A 520 -18.59 -64.97 7.09
C SER A 520 -17.38 -64.09 7.40
N GLN A 521 -17.12 -63.90 8.70
CA GLN A 521 -15.91 -63.26 9.21
C GLN A 521 -14.87 -64.34 9.51
N PHE A 522 -13.72 -64.30 8.84
CA PHE A 522 -12.56 -65.08 9.27
C PHE A 522 -11.80 -64.27 10.31
N ALA A 523 -11.94 -64.68 11.58
CA ALA A 523 -11.21 -64.11 12.70
C ALA A 523 -9.90 -64.87 12.90
N ILE A 524 -8.77 -64.27 12.52
CA ILE A 524 -7.45 -64.80 12.89
C ILE A 524 -7.14 -64.30 14.30
N GLY A 525 -7.27 -65.18 15.29
CA GLY A 525 -6.95 -64.86 16.69
C GLY A 525 -7.88 -65.46 17.74
N GLN A 526 -9.03 -66.04 17.37
CA GLN A 526 -9.72 -66.91 18.32
C GLN A 526 -8.98 -68.25 18.38
N LEU A 527 -8.39 -68.54 19.55
CA LEU A 527 -8.06 -69.90 19.96
C LEU A 527 -9.34 -70.74 19.84
N LEU A 528 -9.50 -71.44 18.72
CA LEU A 528 -10.53 -72.45 18.60
C LEU A 528 -10.25 -73.51 19.67
N PRO A 529 -11.20 -73.81 20.58
CA PRO A 529 -10.98 -74.83 21.58
C PRO A 529 -10.67 -76.16 20.89
N ASN A 530 -9.59 -76.80 21.35
CA ASN A 530 -9.03 -78.06 20.85
C ASN A 530 -10.07 -78.99 20.23
N TYR A 531 -10.11 -79.04 18.89
CA TYR A 531 -10.76 -80.11 18.15
C TYR A 531 -9.82 -81.32 18.18
N THR A 532 -9.98 -82.17 19.19
CA THR A 532 -9.46 -83.53 19.16
C THR A 532 -10.33 -84.39 18.25
N SER A 533 -9.68 -84.96 17.23
CA SER A 533 -10.13 -86.02 16.33
C SER A 533 -11.40 -85.76 15.52
N ASP A 534 -11.23 -85.45 14.24
CA ASP A 534 -12.26 -85.74 13.24
C ASP A 534 -11.68 -86.59 12.11
N SER A 535 -12.02 -87.88 12.14
CA SER A 535 -11.81 -88.84 11.08
C SER A 535 -13.14 -89.02 10.35
N ALA A 536 -13.49 -88.07 9.48
CA ALA A 536 -14.65 -88.17 8.61
C ALA A 536 -14.39 -87.43 7.29
N ALA A 537 -13.67 -88.09 6.38
CA ALA A 537 -13.69 -87.77 4.97
C ALA A 537 -14.97 -88.37 4.35
N ALA A 538 -15.93 -87.53 3.94
CA ALA A 538 -16.74 -87.72 2.74
C ALA A 538 -17.78 -86.59 2.57
N ALA A 539 -17.90 -86.12 1.32
CA ALA A 539 -18.94 -85.24 0.76
C ALA A 539 -18.79 -83.71 0.98
N GLY A 540 -18.19 -83.04 -0.01
CA GLY A 540 -18.74 -81.78 -0.55
C GLY A 540 -18.25 -80.43 0.01
N GLY A 541 -17.18 -80.37 0.79
CA GLY A 541 -16.64 -79.11 1.32
C GLY A 541 -15.54 -78.49 0.42
N ILE A 542 -15.71 -77.23 0.03
CA ILE A 542 -14.64 -76.41 -0.60
C ILE A 542 -13.50 -76.25 0.41
N VAL A 543 -12.30 -76.70 0.04
CA VAL A 543 -11.08 -76.56 0.84
C VAL A 543 -10.65 -75.09 0.83
N VAL A 544 -10.89 -74.38 1.93
CA VAL A 544 -10.31 -73.05 2.18
C VAL A 544 -9.10 -73.22 3.09
N GLY A 545 -7.90 -73.21 2.48
CA GLY A 545 -6.64 -72.92 3.17
C GLY A 545 -5.88 -74.11 3.77
N GLY A 546 -5.11 -74.84 2.96
CA GLY A 546 -4.02 -75.70 3.42
C GLY A 546 -2.66 -75.04 3.20
N PHE A 547 -1.86 -74.88 4.24
CA PHE A 547 -0.46 -74.45 4.12
C PHE A 547 0.39 -75.62 3.59
N TYR A 548 1.05 -75.45 2.44
CA TYR A 548 2.15 -76.31 2.02
C TYR A 548 3.47 -75.53 2.06
N ARG A 549 4.48 -76.08 2.76
CA ARG A 549 5.85 -75.60 2.72
C ARG A 549 6.55 -76.17 1.49
N ASN A 550 7.08 -75.31 0.61
CA ASN A 550 8.09 -75.70 -0.36
C ASN A 550 9.24 -74.69 -0.31
N GLY A 551 10.30 -75.03 0.44
CA GLY A 551 11.46 -74.16 0.65
C GLY A 551 11.20 -72.93 1.54
N ASN A 552 12.19 -72.03 1.62
CA ASN A 552 12.26 -70.88 2.55
C ASN A 552 11.30 -69.72 2.21
N ALA A 553 10.24 -69.93 1.41
CA ALA A 553 9.23 -68.91 1.16
C ALA A 553 7.83 -69.50 1.34
N VAL A 554 7.06 -68.94 2.26
CA VAL A 554 5.62 -69.21 2.39
C VAL A 554 4.89 -68.29 1.41
N GLN A 555 4.37 -68.86 0.32
CA GLN A 555 3.44 -68.15 -0.57
C GLN A 555 2.01 -68.63 -0.31
N GLN A 556 1.14 -67.70 0.10
CA GLN A 556 -0.29 -67.93 0.23
C GLN A 556 -0.96 -67.60 -1.10
N ARG A 557 -1.47 -68.62 -1.82
CA ARG A 557 -2.41 -68.40 -2.92
C ARG A 557 -3.83 -68.36 -2.37
N ILE A 558 -4.45 -67.19 -2.43
CA ILE A 558 -5.88 -67.01 -2.20
C ILE A 558 -6.54 -67.16 -3.57
N ALA A 559 -7.47 -68.12 -3.69
CA ALA A 559 -8.44 -68.15 -4.79
C ALA A 559 -9.71 -67.46 -4.33
#